data_AF-A0AAN1LSB1-F1
#
_entry.id   AF-A0AAN1LSB1-F1
#
_cell.length_a   1.000
_cell.length_b   1.000
_cell.length_c   1.000
_cell.angle_alpha   90.00
_cell.angle_beta   90.00
_cell.angle_gamma   90.00
#
_symmetry.space_group_name_H-M   'P 1'
#
loop_
_entity.id
_entity.type
_entity.pdbx_description
1 polymer ?
#
loop_
_entity_poly.entity_id
_entity_poly.type
_entity_poly.pdbx_seq_one_letter_code
_entity_poly.pdbx_strand_id
1 'polypeptide(L)'
;MRAPAGCFVTVEWWEGAPPEPVPSPSLCLWTGRVAGGGVLLARTGLAGTRRAPVVLDEHLTVDADACADARGLDCADVLRGSRPRPAAEAVRWLAEIGPAGPGCRLAAVPLIGGGWVARGGTDPGVVALPCRVPPEQWLFVSCLHAWLVAGLPLSGMLEAHPRITYRPALP
;
A
#
# COMPACT_ATOMS: atom_id res chain seq x y z
N MET A 1 -14.61 -7.40 -4.87
CA MET A 1 -14.88 -7.43 -3.41
C MET A 1 -14.76 -6.02 -2.86
N ARG A 2 -15.62 -5.63 -1.91
CA ARG A 2 -15.37 -4.42 -1.13
C ARG A 2 -14.22 -4.70 -0.16
N ALA A 3 -13.24 -3.82 -0.14
CA ALA A 3 -12.16 -3.89 0.83
C ALA A 3 -12.72 -3.66 2.25
N PRO A 4 -12.18 -4.33 3.28
CA PRO A 4 -12.62 -4.11 4.66
C PRO A 4 -12.30 -2.68 5.12
N ALA A 5 -13.05 -2.19 6.11
CA ALA A 5 -12.81 -0.89 6.73
C ALA A 5 -11.46 -0.85 7.47
N GLY A 6 -11.00 -1.98 8.02
CA GLY A 6 -9.66 -2.16 8.56
C GLY A 6 -9.21 -3.61 8.45
N CYS A 7 -7.93 -3.86 8.19
CA CYS A 7 -7.36 -5.20 8.04
C CYS A 7 -5.85 -5.20 8.26
N PHE A 8 -5.34 -6.26 8.88
CA PHE A 8 -3.90 -6.53 8.88
C PHE A 8 -3.44 -6.97 7.50
N VAL A 9 -2.29 -6.48 7.08
CA VAL A 9 -1.65 -6.86 5.82
C VAL A 9 -0.22 -7.29 6.12
N THR A 10 0.16 -8.42 5.54
CA THR A 10 1.55 -8.88 5.50
C THR A 10 2.13 -8.52 4.15
N VAL A 11 3.36 -8.00 4.15
CA VAL A 11 4.16 -7.83 2.93
C VAL A 11 5.45 -8.65 3.03
N GLU A 12 5.68 -9.46 2.00
CA GLU A 12 6.85 -10.32 1.88
C GLU A 12 7.77 -9.81 0.78
N TRP A 13 9.09 -9.92 0.99
CA TRP A 13 10.09 -9.67 -0.05
C TRP A 13 10.59 -10.98 -0.66
N TRP A 14 10.66 -11.04 -1.99
CA TRP A 14 11.19 -12.17 -2.74
C TRP A 14 12.23 -11.69 -3.76
N GLU A 15 13.36 -12.39 -3.86
CA GLU A 15 14.38 -12.12 -4.88
C GLU A 15 13.95 -12.60 -6.29
N GLY A 16 12.92 -13.46 -6.36
CA GLY A 16 12.39 -14.04 -7.59
C GLY A 16 10.87 -14.11 -7.59
N ALA A 17 10.31 -14.95 -8.47
CA ALA A 17 8.86 -15.15 -8.51
C ALA A 17 8.35 -15.73 -7.17
N PRO A 18 7.22 -15.19 -6.63
CA PRO A 18 6.61 -15.78 -5.44
C PRO A 18 6.11 -17.20 -5.73
N PRO A 19 6.02 -18.07 -4.71
CA PRO A 19 5.65 -19.47 -4.87
C PRO A 19 4.20 -19.61 -5.32
N GLU A 20 3.94 -20.63 -6.14
CA GLU A 20 2.58 -21.04 -6.52
C GLU A 20 2.07 -22.12 -5.55
N PRO A 21 0.79 -22.08 -5.13
CA PRO A 21 -0.19 -21.03 -5.45
C PRO A 21 0.01 -19.77 -4.58
N VAL A 22 -0.02 -18.61 -5.21
CA VAL A 22 -0.04 -17.32 -4.49
C VAL A 22 -1.39 -17.18 -3.77
N PRO A 23 -1.44 -16.90 -2.45
CA PRO A 23 -2.68 -16.71 -1.71
C PRO A 23 -3.53 -15.58 -2.30
N SER A 24 -4.85 -15.69 -2.21
CA SER A 24 -5.76 -14.59 -2.56
C SER A 24 -6.53 -14.08 -1.33
N PRO A 25 -6.86 -12.78 -1.26
CA PRO A 25 -6.44 -11.71 -2.19
C PRO A 25 -4.97 -11.32 -2.01
N SER A 26 -4.27 -11.09 -3.13
CA SER A 26 -2.87 -10.62 -3.11
C SER A 26 -2.53 -9.67 -4.26
N LEU A 27 -1.49 -8.87 -4.03
CA LEU A 27 -0.87 -8.00 -5.02
C LEU A 27 0.64 -8.25 -5.04
N CYS A 28 1.19 -8.53 -6.22
CA CYS A 28 2.62 -8.58 -6.45
C CYS A 28 3.09 -7.31 -7.16
N LEU A 29 4.09 -6.67 -6.59
CA LEU A 29 4.77 -5.49 -7.13
C LEU A 29 6.23 -5.87 -7.44
N TRP A 30 6.56 -5.94 -8.71
CA TRP A 30 7.92 -6.20 -9.18
C TRP A 30 8.69 -4.90 -9.25
N THR A 31 9.76 -4.82 -8.48
CA THR A 31 10.62 -3.65 -8.39
C THR A 31 11.79 -3.79 -9.37
N GLY A 32 12.11 -2.73 -10.09
CA GLY A 32 13.28 -2.68 -10.97
C GLY A 32 14.61 -2.71 -10.19
N ARG A 33 15.73 -2.65 -10.93
CA ARG A 33 17.10 -2.77 -10.38
C ARG A 33 17.46 -1.73 -9.30
N VAL A 34 16.72 -0.64 -9.19
CA VAL A 34 16.97 0.45 -8.22
C VAL A 34 16.92 -0.04 -6.76
N ALA A 35 16.17 -1.12 -6.48
CA ALA A 35 16.10 -1.75 -5.16
C ALA A 35 16.75 -3.14 -5.10
N GLY A 36 17.76 -3.39 -5.95
CA GLY A 36 18.36 -4.74 -6.09
C GLY A 36 17.52 -5.70 -6.95
N GLY A 37 16.30 -5.31 -7.33
CA GLY A 37 15.35 -6.16 -8.07
C GLY A 37 14.71 -7.19 -7.15
N GLY A 38 13.38 -7.25 -7.16
CA GLY A 38 12.63 -8.19 -6.32
C GLY A 38 11.13 -8.00 -6.40
N VAL A 39 10.39 -8.83 -5.68
CA VAL A 39 8.92 -8.82 -5.65
C VAL A 39 8.44 -8.54 -4.23
N LEU A 40 7.64 -7.50 -4.10
CA LEU A 40 6.83 -7.24 -2.91
C LEU A 40 5.48 -7.94 -3.10
N LEU A 41 5.17 -8.89 -2.23
CA LEU A 41 3.88 -9.58 -2.20
C LEU A 41 3.07 -9.11 -0.99
N ALA A 42 2.01 -8.34 -1.22
CA ALA A 42 1.06 -7.92 -0.19
C ALA A 42 -0.15 -8.86 -0.14
N ARG A 43 -0.55 -9.27 1.07
CA ARG A 43 -1.71 -10.14 1.31
C ARG A 43 -2.41 -9.80 2.62
N THR A 44 -3.73 -10.00 2.67
CA THR A 44 -4.51 -9.81 3.90
C THR A 44 -4.18 -10.88 4.95
N GLY A 45 -4.22 -10.48 6.22
CA GLY A 45 -3.90 -11.31 7.38
C GLY A 45 -2.45 -11.15 7.85
N LEU A 46 -2.14 -11.81 8.96
CA LEU A 46 -0.79 -11.86 9.54
C LEU A 46 0.00 -13.05 8.98
N ALA A 47 1.33 -12.92 8.96
CA ALA A 47 2.25 -14.02 8.81
C ALA A 47 2.14 -14.89 10.06
N GLY A 48 1.30 -15.92 10.02
CA GLY A 48 1.36 -16.98 11.04
C GLY A 48 2.77 -17.59 11.13
N THR A 49 3.00 -18.50 12.08
CA THR A 49 4.31 -19.13 12.35
C THR A 49 4.89 -20.01 11.23
N ARG A 50 4.34 -19.95 10.01
CA ARG A 50 4.88 -20.67 8.86
C ARG A 50 6.29 -20.16 8.57
N ARG A 51 7.17 -21.07 8.13
CA ARG A 51 8.43 -20.74 7.45
C ARG A 51 8.09 -20.03 6.13
N ALA A 52 7.70 -18.77 6.24
CA ALA A 52 7.55 -17.84 5.14
C ALA A 52 8.95 -17.31 4.76
N PRO A 53 9.11 -16.73 3.55
CA PRO A 53 10.27 -15.88 3.24
C PRO A 53 10.45 -14.76 4.29
N VAL A 54 11.50 -13.94 4.15
CA VAL A 54 11.70 -12.74 4.98
C VAL A 54 10.43 -11.89 4.94
N VAL A 55 9.66 -11.92 6.03
CA VAL A 55 8.53 -11.01 6.24
C VAL A 55 9.14 -9.64 6.36
N LEU A 56 8.83 -8.77 5.40
CA LEU A 56 9.37 -7.43 5.37
C LEU A 56 8.62 -6.53 6.35
N ASP A 57 7.29 -6.71 6.41
CA ASP A 57 6.42 -5.81 7.15
C ASP A 57 5.05 -6.45 7.45
N GLU A 58 4.52 -6.16 8.64
CA GLU A 58 3.14 -6.44 9.05
C GLU A 58 2.54 -5.16 9.61
N HIS A 59 1.37 -4.78 9.11
CA HIS A 59 0.79 -3.48 9.44
C HIS A 59 -0.73 -3.48 9.38
N LEU A 60 -1.34 -2.54 10.09
CA LEU A 60 -2.77 -2.27 10.06
C LEU A 60 -3.08 -1.26 8.94
N THR A 61 -3.87 -1.68 7.95
CA THR A 61 -4.41 -0.81 6.90
C THR A 61 -5.88 -0.49 7.18
N VAL A 62 -6.24 0.79 7.10
CA VAL A 62 -7.62 1.27 7.34
C VAL A 62 -8.12 2.12 6.17
N ASP A 63 -9.37 1.88 5.78
CA ASP A 63 -10.12 2.70 4.83
C ASP A 63 -10.66 3.94 5.53
N ALA A 64 -10.00 5.06 5.32
CA ALA A 64 -10.43 6.33 5.88
C ALA A 64 -11.75 6.85 5.28
N ASP A 65 -12.18 6.36 4.11
CA ASP A 65 -13.47 6.73 3.53
C ASP A 65 -14.65 5.94 4.13
N ALA A 66 -14.37 4.77 4.71
CA ALA A 66 -15.40 3.86 5.22
C ALA A 66 -15.34 3.66 6.73
N CYS A 67 -14.23 4.00 7.38
CA CYS A 67 -14.06 3.86 8.82
C CYS A 67 -14.75 5.01 9.56
N ALA A 68 -15.72 4.68 10.41
CA ALA A 68 -16.38 5.63 11.29
C ALA A 68 -15.72 5.71 12.69
N ASP A 69 -14.78 4.81 12.99
CA ASP A 69 -14.12 4.73 14.30
C ASP A 69 -12.81 5.51 14.28
N ALA A 70 -12.78 6.62 15.03
CA ALA A 70 -11.60 7.46 15.19
C ALA A 70 -10.40 6.70 15.78
N ARG A 71 -10.64 5.73 16.69
CA ARG A 71 -9.55 4.95 17.28
C ARG A 71 -8.87 4.05 16.25
N GLY A 72 -9.67 3.48 15.33
CA GLY A 72 -9.15 2.69 14.23
C GLY A 72 -8.25 3.52 13.30
N LEU A 73 -8.60 4.79 13.07
CA LEU A 73 -7.79 5.71 12.27
C LEU A 73 -6.46 6.06 12.97
N ASP A 74 -6.49 6.30 14.27
CA ASP A 74 -5.29 6.66 15.06
C ASP A 74 -4.28 5.52 15.18
N CYS A 75 -4.75 4.27 15.18
CA CYS A 75 -3.91 3.08 15.28
C CYS A 75 -3.43 2.55 13.93
N ALA A 76 -3.90 3.09 12.81
CA ALA A 76 -3.54 2.60 11.49
C ALA A 76 -2.10 2.99 11.14
N ASP A 77 -1.29 2.02 10.71
CA ASP A 77 0.00 2.28 10.07
C ASP A 77 -0.20 2.87 8.67
N VAL A 78 -1.25 2.40 7.98
CA VAL A 78 -1.59 2.76 6.61
C VAL A 78 -3.03 3.25 6.51
N LEU A 79 -3.21 4.49 6.06
CA LEU A 79 -4.51 5.05 5.75
C LEU A 79 -4.73 5.06 4.24
N ARG A 80 -5.85 4.50 3.78
CA ARG A 80 -6.22 4.55 2.36
C ARG A 80 -7.55 5.26 2.16
N GLY A 81 -7.65 6.04 1.10
CA GLY A 81 -8.94 6.45 0.56
C GLY A 81 -9.42 5.42 -0.47
N SER A 82 -10.66 4.95 -0.38
CA SER A 82 -11.28 4.11 -1.42
C SER A 82 -11.88 4.92 -2.56
N ARG A 83 -12.22 6.19 -2.34
CA ARG A 83 -12.89 7.03 -3.33
C ARG A 83 -11.89 7.78 -4.21
N PRO A 84 -11.94 7.64 -5.55
CA PRO A 84 -11.15 8.49 -6.44
C PRO A 84 -11.50 9.97 -6.25
N ARG A 85 -10.47 10.82 -6.18
CA ARG A 85 -10.62 12.27 -5.96
C ARG A 85 -9.93 13.09 -7.04
N PRO A 86 -10.38 14.32 -7.33
CA PRO A 86 -9.58 15.30 -8.07
C PRO A 86 -8.24 15.55 -7.38
N ALA A 87 -7.18 15.86 -8.13
CA ALA A 87 -5.82 16.00 -7.59
C ALA A 87 -5.73 17.01 -6.43
N ALA A 88 -6.32 18.21 -6.58
CA ALA A 88 -6.31 19.22 -5.52
C ALA A 88 -7.05 18.76 -4.26
N GLU A 89 -8.14 17.99 -4.42
CA GLU A 89 -8.88 17.43 -3.29
C GLU A 89 -8.10 16.29 -2.62
N ALA A 90 -7.43 15.43 -3.39
CA ALA A 90 -6.56 14.39 -2.86
C ALA A 90 -5.42 14.96 -2.01
N VAL A 91 -4.78 16.05 -2.47
CA VAL A 91 -3.72 16.74 -1.71
C VAL A 91 -4.26 17.30 -0.40
N ARG A 92 -5.41 18.00 -0.42
CA ARG A 92 -6.04 18.50 0.81
C ARG A 92 -6.41 17.38 1.76
N TRP A 93 -7.01 16.31 1.25
CA TRP A 93 -7.38 15.14 2.02
C TRP A 93 -6.14 14.51 2.70
N LEU A 94 -5.02 14.35 1.98
CA LEU A 94 -3.75 13.87 2.55
C LEU A 94 -3.10 14.86 3.53
N ALA A 95 -3.42 16.14 3.47
CA ALA A 95 -2.99 17.11 4.47
C ALA A 95 -3.79 16.96 5.77
N GLU A 96 -5.09 16.66 5.66
CA GLU A 96 -6.01 16.47 6.79
C GLU A 96 -5.84 15.11 7.47
N ILE A 97 -5.60 14.05 6.68
CA ILE A 97 -5.58 12.66 7.16
C ILE A 97 -4.22 11.99 7.14
N GLY A 98 -3.26 12.56 6.40
CA GLY A 98 -1.90 12.04 6.32
C GLY A 98 -1.23 12.04 7.69
N PRO A 99 0.05 11.63 7.80
CA PRO A 99 0.72 11.28 9.06
C PRO A 99 0.78 12.48 10.03
N ALA A 100 -0.33 12.75 10.70
CA ALA A 100 -0.56 13.81 11.68
C ALA A 100 -0.55 13.22 13.10
N GLY A 101 -0.59 11.89 13.20
CA GLY A 101 -0.46 11.13 14.45
C GLY A 101 0.74 10.18 14.42
N PRO A 102 1.24 9.76 15.59
CA PRO A 102 2.42 8.89 15.72
C PRO A 102 2.23 7.47 15.16
N GLY A 103 0.99 7.05 14.84
CA GLY A 103 0.66 5.73 14.29
C GLY A 103 0.74 5.63 12.76
N CYS A 104 0.24 6.63 12.04
CA CYS A 104 0.18 6.58 10.57
C CYS A 104 1.54 6.89 9.93
N ARG A 105 2.06 5.95 9.15
CA ARG A 105 3.33 6.07 8.43
C ARG A 105 3.15 6.36 6.94
N LEU A 106 1.99 5.99 6.38
CA LEU A 106 1.64 6.22 4.99
C LEU A 106 0.13 6.48 4.84
N ALA A 107 -0.22 7.48 4.04
CA ALA A 107 -1.56 7.67 3.52
C ALA A 107 -1.55 7.70 1.98
N ALA A 108 -2.52 7.07 1.33
CA ALA A 108 -2.67 7.15 -0.13
C ALA A 108 -4.12 7.11 -0.60
N VAL A 109 -4.37 7.70 -1.77
CA VAL A 109 -5.71 7.83 -2.34
C VAL A 109 -5.65 7.77 -3.88
N PRO A 110 -6.62 7.11 -4.55
CA PRO A 110 -6.68 7.09 -6.00
C PRO A 110 -7.16 8.44 -6.56
N LEU A 111 -6.71 8.77 -7.76
CA LEU A 111 -7.15 9.97 -8.49
C LEU A 111 -8.26 9.68 -9.50
N ILE A 112 -9.13 10.67 -9.68
CA ILE A 112 -9.99 10.75 -10.88
C ILE A 112 -9.08 10.88 -12.10
N GLY A 113 -9.28 10.03 -13.10
CA GLY A 113 -8.41 9.95 -14.28
C GLY A 113 -7.27 8.92 -14.15
N GLY A 114 -7.13 8.28 -12.99
CA GLY A 114 -6.17 7.21 -12.75
C GLY A 114 -4.90 7.66 -12.05
N GLY A 115 -4.12 6.68 -11.57
CA GLY A 115 -3.00 6.93 -10.68
C GLY A 115 -3.42 7.09 -9.22
N TRP A 116 -2.42 7.29 -8.39
CA TRP A 116 -2.54 7.43 -6.95
C TRP A 116 -1.76 8.65 -6.49
N VAL A 117 -2.14 9.17 -5.34
CA VAL A 117 -1.34 10.15 -4.63
C VAL A 117 -1.08 9.61 -3.23
N ALA A 118 0.16 9.70 -2.78
CA ALA A 118 0.59 9.18 -1.50
C ALA A 118 1.41 10.21 -0.73
N ARG A 119 1.39 10.09 0.59
CA ARG A 119 2.20 10.87 1.53
C ARG A 119 2.64 9.94 2.65
N GLY A 120 3.92 9.92 2.98
CA GLY A 120 4.42 9.04 4.03
C GLY A 120 5.94 8.98 4.10
N GLY A 121 6.43 8.26 5.10
CA GLY A 121 7.85 8.18 5.42
C GLY A 121 8.37 9.46 6.07
N THR A 122 9.67 9.74 5.91
CA THR A 122 10.32 10.95 6.44
C THR A 122 10.15 12.18 5.55
N ASP A 123 9.58 12.03 4.36
CA ASP A 123 9.36 13.12 3.42
C ASP A 123 8.00 13.77 3.70
N PRO A 124 7.94 15.08 4.01
CA PRO A 124 6.66 15.77 4.22
C PRO A 124 5.83 15.90 2.94
N GLY A 125 6.43 15.72 1.76
CA GLY A 125 5.84 15.93 0.45
C GLY A 125 4.77 14.92 0.06
N VAL A 126 3.89 15.36 -0.84
CA VAL A 126 2.90 14.51 -1.50
C VAL A 126 3.46 14.04 -2.84
N VAL A 127 3.43 12.73 -3.09
CA VAL A 127 3.97 12.11 -4.31
C VAL A 127 2.81 11.61 -5.18
N ALA A 128 2.78 12.09 -6.43
CA ALA A 128 1.90 11.55 -7.46
C ALA A 128 2.52 10.29 -8.08
N LEU A 129 1.74 9.21 -8.12
CA LEU A 129 2.11 7.91 -8.64
C LEU A 129 1.24 7.61 -9.87
N PRO A 130 1.73 7.84 -11.10
CA PRO A 130 0.99 7.63 -12.35
C PRO A 130 0.93 6.13 -12.71
N CYS A 131 0.71 5.26 -11.73
CA CYS A 131 0.59 3.82 -11.91
C CYS A 131 -0.84 3.44 -12.33
N ARG A 132 -0.97 2.49 -13.26
CA ARG A 132 -2.27 1.97 -13.72
C ARG A 132 -2.82 0.90 -12.77
N VAL A 133 -2.93 1.24 -11.49
CA VAL A 133 -3.50 0.37 -10.45
C VAL A 133 -4.94 0.77 -10.21
N PRO A 134 -5.93 -0.12 -10.43
CA PRO A 134 -7.33 0.18 -10.14
C PRO A 134 -7.53 0.52 -8.65
N PRO A 135 -8.45 1.45 -8.31
CA PRO A 135 -8.80 1.79 -6.92
C PRO A 135 -9.14 0.58 -6.05
N GLU A 136 -9.71 -0.47 -6.64
CA GLU A 136 -10.10 -1.70 -5.97
C GLU A 136 -8.89 -2.55 -5.53
N GLN A 137 -7.71 -2.31 -6.09
CA GLN A 137 -6.45 -2.98 -5.73
C GLN A 137 -5.74 -2.26 -4.58
N TRP A 138 -6.48 -2.08 -3.49
CA TRP A 138 -6.07 -1.32 -2.31
C TRP A 138 -4.81 -1.86 -1.61
N LEU A 139 -4.45 -3.13 -1.82
CA LEU A 139 -3.19 -3.73 -1.36
C LEU A 139 -1.95 -3.03 -1.93
N PHE A 140 -2.10 -2.21 -2.97
CA PHE A 140 -1.03 -1.39 -3.52
C PHE A 140 -0.47 -0.41 -2.51
N VAL A 141 -1.33 0.16 -1.66
CA VAL A 141 -0.90 1.09 -0.62
C VAL A 141 0.02 0.38 0.40
N SER A 142 -0.27 -0.89 0.70
CA SER A 142 0.59 -1.72 1.56
C SER A 142 1.96 -2.01 0.95
N CYS A 143 2.04 -2.20 -0.38
CA CYS A 143 3.35 -2.30 -1.06
C CYS A 143 4.16 -0.99 -0.98
N LEU A 144 3.49 0.17 -1.06
CA LEU A 144 4.15 1.47 -0.87
C LEU A 144 4.67 1.63 0.58
N HIS A 145 3.92 1.12 1.56
CA HIS A 145 4.36 1.15 2.97
C HIS A 145 5.59 0.28 3.18
N ALA A 146 5.57 -0.96 2.66
CA ALA A 146 6.71 -1.86 2.75
C ALA A 146 7.97 -1.30 2.04
N TRP A 147 7.78 -0.57 0.93
CA TRP A 147 8.87 0.16 0.26
C TRP A 147 9.51 1.21 1.17
N LEU A 148 8.69 1.98 1.92
CA LEU A 148 9.18 2.92 2.93
C LEU A 148 9.88 2.21 4.09
N VAL A 149 9.34 1.09 4.58
CA VAL A 149 9.94 0.27 5.65
C VAL A 149 11.30 -0.28 5.23
N ALA A 150 11.48 -0.62 3.94
CA ALA A 150 12.77 -0.99 3.37
C ALA A 150 13.77 0.19 3.25
N GLY A 151 13.41 1.39 3.71
CA GLY A 151 14.25 2.58 3.69
C GLY A 151 14.30 3.31 2.35
N LEU A 152 13.38 2.98 1.43
CA LEU A 152 13.35 3.56 0.09
C LEU A 152 12.32 4.70 0.01
N PRO A 153 12.64 5.84 -0.64
CA PRO A 153 11.71 6.97 -0.75
C PRO A 153 10.59 6.68 -1.74
N LEU A 154 9.40 7.25 -1.53
CA LEU A 154 8.25 7.09 -2.45
C LEU A 154 8.55 7.54 -3.88
N SER A 155 9.35 8.59 -4.07
CA SER A 155 9.80 9.04 -5.39
C SER A 155 10.56 7.95 -6.17
N GLY A 156 11.35 7.12 -5.47
CA GLY A 156 12.07 5.99 -6.06
C GLY A 156 11.14 4.94 -6.67
N MET A 157 9.87 4.88 -6.26
CA MET A 157 8.86 3.99 -6.87
C MET A 157 8.58 4.37 -8.34
N LEU A 158 8.69 5.65 -8.69
CA LEU A 158 8.51 6.13 -10.06
C LEU A 158 9.65 5.65 -10.97
N GLU A 159 10.87 5.74 -10.46
CA GLU A 159 12.10 5.34 -11.16
C GLU A 159 12.19 3.82 -11.30
N ALA A 160 11.63 3.07 -10.34
CA ALA A 160 11.63 1.61 -10.36
C ALA A 160 10.73 1.00 -11.46
N HIS A 161 9.89 1.80 -12.12
CA HIS A 161 8.94 1.37 -13.16
C HIS A 161 8.26 0.04 -12.86
N PRO A 162 7.56 -0.07 -11.73
CA PRO A 162 7.20 -1.37 -11.21
C PRO A 162 6.14 -2.05 -12.08
N ARG A 163 6.30 -3.36 -12.27
CA ARG A 163 5.28 -4.20 -12.92
C ARG A 163 4.35 -4.77 -11.85
N ILE A 164 3.05 -4.70 -12.10
CA ILE A 164 2.03 -4.99 -11.11
C ILE A 164 1.15 -6.14 -11.60
N THR A 165 0.96 -7.15 -10.74
CA THR A 165 0.03 -8.25 -10.97
C THR A 165 -0.78 -8.50 -9.72
N TYR A 166 -2.09 -8.75 -9.84
CA TYR A 166 -2.95 -9.00 -8.69
C TYR A 166 -3.76 -10.27 -8.88
N ARG A 167 -4.05 -10.94 -7.76
CA ARG A 167 -5.00 -12.05 -7.70
C ARG A 167 -6.17 -11.65 -6.79
N PRO A 168 -7.38 -11.47 -7.35
CA PRO A 168 -8.55 -11.26 -6.51
C PRO A 168 -8.82 -12.53 -5.69
N ALA A 169 -9.50 -12.40 -4.55
CA ALA A 169 -10.13 -13.58 -3.98
C ALA A 169 -11.19 -14.08 -4.95
N LEU A 170 -11.23 -15.40 -5.11
CA LEU A 170 -12.31 -16.08 -5.81
C LEU A 170 -13.62 -15.75 -5.07
N PRO A 171 -14.71 -15.47 -5.80
CA PRO A 171 -16.02 -15.18 -5.20
C PRO A 171 -16.56 -16.36 -4.37
#